data_AF-A0A0V8HKL5-F1
#
_entry.id   AF-A0A0V8HKL5-F1
#
_cell.length_a   1.000
_cell.length_b   1.000
_cell.length_c   1.000
_cell.angle_alpha   90.00
_cell.angle_beta   90.00
_cell.angle_gamma   90.00
#
_symmetry.space_group_name_H-M   'P 1'
#
loop_
_entity.id
_entity.type
_entity.pdbx_description
1 polymer ?
#
loop_
_entity_poly.entity_id
_entity_poly.type
_entity_poly.pdbx_seq_one_letter_code
_entity_poly.pdbx_strand_id
1 'polypeptide(L)' 'MNKKVLTDLKSVMGFITALSLSIAAIILAVSDSQLWVVAIVFSLVILALSVRRAERLYREVQ' A
#
# COMPACT_ATOMS: atom_id res chain seq x y z
N MET A 1 1.71 13.30 -14.25
CA MET A 1 1.64 11.92 -13.71
C MET A 1 1.73 10.92 -14.85
N ASN A 2 2.64 9.95 -14.77
CA ASN A 2 2.82 8.94 -15.82
C ASN A 2 1.54 8.07 -15.90
N LYS A 3 0.76 8.18 -16.98
CA LYS A 3 -0.53 7.48 -17.14
C LYS A 3 -0.40 5.97 -16.95
N LYS A 4 0.72 5.37 -17.39
CA LYS A 4 0.95 3.92 -17.26
C LYS A 4 0.94 3.43 -15.80
N VAL A 5 1.47 4.21 -14.87
CA VAL A 5 1.49 3.83 -13.43
C VAL A 5 0.08 3.85 -12.83
N LEU A 6 -0.78 4.77 -13.26
CA LEU A 6 -2.19 4.84 -12.85
C LEU A 6 -3.08 3.82 -13.56
N THR A 7 -2.67 3.35 -14.74
CA THR A 7 -3.40 2.32 -15.49
C THR A 7 -3.05 0.92 -15.00
N ASP A 8 -1.92 0.75 -14.30
CA ASP A 8 -1.61 -0.50 -13.63
C ASP A 8 -2.51 -0.69 -12.40
N LEU A 9 -3.62 -1.37 -12.66
CA LEU A 9 -4.65 -1.69 -11.69
C LEU A 9 -4.05 -2.38 -10.44
N LYS A 10 -2.97 -3.16 -10.58
CA LYS A 10 -2.35 -3.88 -9.46
C LYS A 10 -1.58 -2.93 -8.54
N SER A 11 -0.89 -1.92 -9.09
CA SER A 11 -0.22 -0.91 -8.27
C SER A 11 -1.23 0.02 -7.57
N VAL A 12 -2.29 0.43 -8.27
CA VAL A 12 -3.35 1.27 -7.67
C VAL A 12 -4.12 0.49 -6.59
N MET A 13 -4.50 -0.75 -6.87
CA MET A 13 -5.20 -1.60 -5.91
C MET A 13 -4.32 -1.90 -4.70
N GLY A 14 -3.02 -2.14 -4.88
CA GLY A 14 -2.05 -2.29 -3.80
C GLY A 14 -1.98 -1.07 -2.88
N PHE A 15 -1.96 0.14 -3.45
CA PHE A 15 -2.02 1.38 -2.70
C PHE A 15 -3.34 1.53 -1.93
N ILE A 16 -4.48 1.27 -2.57
CA ILE A 16 -5.80 1.33 -1.92
C ILE A 16 -5.84 0.36 -0.74
N THR A 17 -5.41 -0.90 -0.93
CA THR A 17 -5.38 -1.89 0.15
C THR A 17 -4.46 -1.49 1.30
N ALA A 18 -3.27 -0.95 1.02
CA ALA A 18 -2.37 -0.47 2.08
C ALA A 18 -3.02 0.65 2.90
N LEU A 19 -3.74 1.55 2.24
CA LEU A 19 -4.45 2.68 2.86
C LEU A 19 -5.63 2.18 3.71
N SER A 20 -6.44 1.25 3.19
CA SER A 20 -7.52 0.60 3.96
C SER A 20 -6.98 -0.14 5.19
N LEU A 21 -5.85 -0.85 5.04
CA LEU A 21 -5.24 -1.60 6.12
C LEU A 21 -4.65 -0.67 7.21
N SER A 22 -4.15 0.49 6.80
CA SER A 22 -3.71 1.54 7.74
C SER A 22 -4.88 2.09 8.55
N ILE A 23 -6.05 2.31 7.93
CA ILE A 23 -7.26 2.74 8.64
C ILE A 23 -7.72 1.66 9.63
N ALA A 24 -7.74 0.39 9.19
CA ALA A 24 -8.07 -0.73 10.07
C ALA A 24 -7.11 -0.83 11.26
N ALA A 25 -5.82 -0.58 11.05
CA ALA A 25 -4.83 -0.58 12.12
C ALA A 25 -5.09 0.53 13.16
N ILE A 26 -5.51 1.72 12.74
CA ILE A 26 -5.88 2.80 13.66
C ILE A 26 -7.09 2.39 14.51
N ILE A 27 -8.11 1.77 13.90
CA ILE A 27 -9.29 1.28 14.62
C ILE A 27 -8.89 0.22 15.66
N LEU A 28 -8.01 -0.71 15.29
CA LEU A 28 -7.46 -1.73 16.19
C LEU A 28 -6.65 -1.13 17.34
N ALA A 29 -5.92 -0.04 17.09
CA ALA A 29 -5.16 0.66 18.13
C ALA A 29 -6.09 1.34 19.13
N VAL A 30 -7.19 1.94 18.66
CA VAL A 30 -8.22 2.54 19.53
C VAL A 30 -8.98 1.48 20.32
N SER A 31 -9.11 0.26 19.78
CA SER A 31 -9.77 -0.87 20.47
C SER A 31 -8.84 -1.63 21.43
N ASP A 32 -7.68 -1.07 21.81
CA ASP A 32 -6.71 -1.66 22.74
C ASP A 32 -6.16 -3.05 22.32
N SER A 33 -6.24 -3.37 21.02
CA SER A 33 -5.81 -4.67 20.50
C SER A 33 -4.37 -4.59 19.99
N GLN A 34 -3.44 -5.31 20.62
CA GLN A 34 -2.01 -5.35 20.24
C GLN A 34 -1.75 -5.75 18.76
N LEU A 35 -2.77 -6.28 18.07
CA LEU A 35 -2.70 -6.62 16.64
C LEU A 35 -2.56 -5.39 15.73
N TRP A 36 -2.78 -4.17 16.23
CA TRP A 36 -2.61 -2.94 15.47
C TRP A 36 -1.18 -2.80 14.89
N VAL A 37 -0.16 -3.23 15.64
CA VAL A 37 1.24 -3.18 15.20
C VAL A 37 1.45 -4.09 13.99
N VAL A 38 0.90 -5.30 14.01
CA VAL A 38 0.99 -6.26 12.90
C VAL A 38 0.30 -5.70 11.66
N ALA A 39 -0.87 -5.08 11.83
CA ALA A 39 -1.61 -4.45 10.72
C ALA A 39 -0.83 -3.29 10.08
N ILE A 40 -0.15 -2.45 10.87
CA ILE A 40 0.73 -1.38 10.36
C ILE A 40 1.91 -1.97 9.59
N VAL A 41 2.59 -2.97 10.17
CA VAL A 41 3.74 -3.60 9.52
C VAL A 41 3.33 -4.20 8.16
N PHE A 42 2.19 -4.89 8.10
CA PHE A 42 1.66 -5.41 6.83
C PHE A 42 1.33 -4.29 5.85
N SER A 43 0.73 -3.19 6.30
CA SER A 43 0.44 -2.03 5.43
C SER A 43 1.71 -1.47 4.80
N LEU A 44 2.78 -1.31 5.59
CA LEU A 44 4.08 -0.83 5.12
C LEU A 44 4.72 -1.78 4.10
N VAL A 45 4.64 -3.10 4.32
CA VAL A 45 5.16 -4.09 3.37
C VAL A 45 4.41 -4.02 2.03
N ILE A 46 3.08 -3.97 2.07
CA ILE A 46 2.25 -3.86 0.86
C ILE A 46 2.55 -2.55 0.13
N LEU A 47 2.71 -1.45 0.86
CA LEU A 47 3.08 -0.14 0.30
C LEU A 47 4.44 -0.22 -0.39
N ALA A 48 5.46 -0.78 0.27
CA ALA A 48 6.81 -0.92 -0.28
C ALA A 48 6.81 -1.76 -1.56
N LEU A 49 6.04 -2.85 -1.61
CA LEU A 49 5.88 -3.66 -2.82
C LEU A 49 5.17 -2.89 -3.95
N SER A 50 4.14 -2.11 -3.61
CA SER A 50 3.40 -1.27 -4.56
C SER A 50 4.27 -0.17 -5.16
N VAL A 51 5.11 0.46 -4.34
CA VAL A 51 6.10 1.47 -4.75
C VAL A 51 7.18 0.84 -5.64
N ARG A 52 7.75 -0.31 -5.26
CA ARG A 52 8.74 -1.01 -6.10
C ARG A 52 8.18 -1.39 -7.48
N ARG A 53 6.91 -1.82 -7.56
CA ARG A 53 6.24 -2.07 -8.84
C ARG A 53 6.06 -0.79 -9.64
N ALA A 54 5.57 0.27 -9.01
CA ALA A 54 5.39 1.56 -9.67
C ALA A 54 6.72 2.11 -10.21
N GLU A 55 7.82 1.93 -9.47
CA GLU A 55 9.16 2.35 -9.88
C GLU A 55 9.70 1.52 -11.06
N ARG A 56 9.47 0.19 -11.08
CA ARG A 56 9.80 -0.64 -12.25
C ARG A 56 9.03 -0.22 -13.50
N LEU A 57 7.72 -0.02 -13.37
CA LEU A 57 6.87 0.46 -14.46
C LEU A 57 7.29 1.85 -14.94
N TYR A 58 7.77 2.71 -14.03
CA TYR A 58 8.28 4.01 -14.40
C TYR A 58 9.58 3.89 -15.22
N ARG A 59 10.51 3.02 -14.80
CA ARG A 59 11.78 2.78 -15.51
C ARG A 59 11.61 2.04 -16.85
N GLU A 60 10.59 1.19 -17.02
CA GLU A 60 10.29 0.54 -18.31
C GLU A 60 9.71 1.49 -19.38
N VAL A 61 9.32 2.71 -18.99
CA VAL A 61 8.65 3.68 -19.87
C VAL A 61 9.61 4.79 -20.33
N GLN A 62 10.78 4.90 -19.72
CA GLN A 62 11.84 5.83 -20.09
C GLN A 62 12.81 5.19 -21.07
#